data_AF-A0A836F1A8-F1
#
_entry.id   AF-A0A836F1A8-F1
#
_cell.length_a   1.000
_cell.length_b   1.000
_cell.length_c   1.000
_cell.angle_alpha   90.00
_cell.angle_beta   90.00
_cell.angle_gamma   90.00
#
_symmetry.space_group_name_H-M   'P 1'
#
loop_
_entity.id
_entity.type
_entity.pdbx_description
1 polymer ?
#
loop_
_entity_poly.entity_id
_entity_poly.type
_entity_poly.pdbx_seq_one_letter_code
_entity_poly.pdbx_strand_id
1 'polypeptide(L)'
;MSEIMEQRSAIKFCVRNGISAAETLRMCQKAYGDGALSQARVFAWHRMFKEGRESVQDEPRAGRPSTSTDVIHVQKIRDLAPCDFWLFSKLKRPLRGHRFETIEEIKEKTTSELRAIPTDDYAACFENWKKRWHSCIATGGDYFEGDDTNLDE
;
A
#
# COMPACT_ATOMS: atom_id res chain seq x y z
N MET A 1 -3.38 19.28 17.40
CA MET A 1 -1.93 18.93 17.42
C MET A 1 -1.83 17.63 18.20
N SER A 2 -1.19 16.58 17.65
CA SER A 2 -1.07 15.32 18.41
C SER A 2 -0.05 15.47 19.55
N GLU A 3 -0.20 14.70 20.62
CA GLU A 3 0.72 14.67 21.77
C GLU A 3 2.19 14.46 21.32
N ILE A 4 2.40 13.67 20.27
CA ILE A 4 3.72 13.47 19.66
C ILE A 4 4.26 14.77 19.03
N MET A 5 3.43 15.55 18.33
CA MET A 5 3.84 16.82 17.71
C MET A 5 4.15 17.88 18.77
N GLU A 6 3.43 17.88 19.90
CA GLU A 6 3.71 18.74 21.05
C GLU A 6 5.09 18.44 21.64
N GLN A 7 5.39 17.16 21.91
CA GLN A 7 6.70 16.75 22.40
C GLN A 7 7.84 17.09 21.44
N ARG A 8 7.64 16.93 20.12
CA ARG A 8 8.63 17.35 19.10
C ARG A 8 8.84 18.86 19.09
N SER A 9 7.79 19.65 19.32
CA SER A 9 7.88 21.10 19.44
C SER A 9 8.69 21.50 20.70
N ALA A 10 8.48 20.81 21.82
CA ALA A 10 9.28 20.99 23.03
C ALA A 10 10.76 20.66 22.80
N ILE A 11 11.07 19.55 22.11
CA ILE A 11 12.45 19.20 21.73
C ILE A 11 13.09 20.30 20.87
N LYS A 12 12.36 20.82 19.87
CA LYS A 12 12.82 21.93 19.02
C LYS A 12 13.12 23.19 19.84
N PHE A 13 12.24 23.51 20.81
CA PHE A 13 12.45 24.60 21.74
C PHE A 13 13.73 24.40 22.56
N CYS A 14 13.96 23.20 23.10
CA CYS A 14 15.19 22.89 23.85
C CYS A 14 16.45 23.09 22.99
N VAL A 15 16.45 22.64 21.73
CA VAL A 15 17.57 22.84 20.81
C VAL A 15 17.87 24.32 20.58
N ARG A 16 16.83 25.15 20.35
CA ARG A 16 16.97 26.60 20.15
C ARG A 16 17.54 27.32 21.38
N ASN A 17 17.32 26.77 22.58
CA ASN A 17 17.87 27.29 23.83
C ASN A 17 19.25 26.70 24.18
N GLY A 18 19.88 25.94 23.27
CA GLY A 18 21.20 25.33 23.52
C GLY A 18 21.18 24.19 24.55
N ILE A 19 20.01 23.65 24.88
CA ILE A 19 19.87 22.54 25.84
C ILE A 19 20.37 21.25 25.19
N SER A 20 21.15 20.47 25.93
CA SER A 20 21.71 19.20 25.45
C SER A 20 20.61 18.14 25.21
N ALA A 21 20.89 17.14 24.37
CA ALA A 21 19.95 16.06 24.10
C ALA A 21 19.60 15.26 25.38
N ALA A 22 20.57 15.06 26.27
CA ALA A 22 20.37 14.37 27.54
C ALA A 22 19.46 15.16 28.50
N GLU A 23 19.65 16.48 28.58
CA GLU A 23 18.78 17.32 29.41
C GLU A 23 17.38 17.46 28.80
N THR A 24 17.29 17.54 27.47
CA THR A 24 16.01 17.52 26.75
C THR A 24 15.22 16.25 27.06
N LEU A 25 15.87 15.08 27.09
CA LEU A 25 15.23 13.82 27.47
C LEU A 25 14.67 13.87 28.89
N ARG A 26 15.44 14.38 29.86
CA ARG A 26 14.98 14.53 31.25
C ARG A 26 13.77 15.46 31.35
N MET A 27 13.80 16.58 30.62
CA MET A 27 12.67 17.51 30.55
C MET A 27 11.43 16.85 29.96
N CYS A 28 11.57 16.09 28.87
CA CYS A 28 10.47 15.34 28.27
C CYS A 28 9.91 14.27 29.23
N GLN A 29 10.76 13.48 29.88
CA GLN A 29 10.33 12.47 30.86
C GLN A 29 9.59 13.10 32.04
N LYS A 30 10.06 14.25 32.53
CA LYS A 30 9.42 14.99 33.62
C LYS A 30 8.06 15.58 33.21
N ALA A 31 7.93 16.11 32.00
CA ALA A 31 6.71 16.77 31.54
C ALA A 31 5.63 15.78 31.09
N TYR A 32 6.02 14.66 30.45
CA TYR A 32 5.10 13.75 29.78
C TYR A 32 5.01 12.36 30.42
N GLY A 33 5.84 12.05 31.43
CA GLY A 33 5.79 10.78 32.16
C GLY A 33 5.88 9.55 31.25
N ASP A 34 4.95 8.61 31.43
CA ASP A 34 4.84 7.39 30.61
C ASP A 34 4.49 7.67 29.14
N GLY A 35 3.92 8.84 28.85
CA GLY A 35 3.65 9.32 27.50
C GLY A 35 4.88 9.88 26.78
N ALA A 36 6.02 10.02 27.46
CA ALA A 36 7.21 10.64 26.87
C ALA A 36 7.78 9.82 25.71
N LEU A 37 8.24 10.52 24.68
CA LEU A 37 8.98 9.92 23.58
C LEU A 37 10.18 9.12 24.12
N SER A 38 10.36 7.91 23.60
CA SER A 38 11.54 7.09 23.91
C SER A 38 12.84 7.87 23.68
N GLN A 39 13.89 7.53 24.44
CA GLN A 39 15.23 8.12 24.30
C GLN A 39 15.70 8.19 22.84
N ALA A 40 15.54 7.11 22.07
CA ALA A 40 15.93 7.07 20.67
C ALA A 40 15.24 8.15 19.82
N ARG A 41 13.93 8.35 20.04
CA ARG A 41 13.15 9.39 19.33
C ARG A 41 13.55 10.79 19.76
N VAL A 42 13.75 11.03 21.05
CA VAL A 42 14.21 12.35 21.55
C VAL A 42 15.54 12.72 20.93
N PHE A 43 16.51 11.81 20.95
CA PHE A 43 17.84 12.05 20.39
C PHE A 43 17.81 12.23 18.86
N ALA A 44 17.02 11.43 18.14
CA ALA A 44 16.86 11.58 16.70
C ALA A 44 16.28 12.94 16.33
N TRP A 45 15.22 13.39 17.01
CA TRP A 45 14.61 14.69 16.78
C TRP A 45 15.50 15.85 17.20
N HIS A 46 16.20 15.74 18.33
CA HIS A 46 17.18 16.74 18.77
C HIS A 46 18.28 16.94 17.72
N ARG A 47 18.85 15.84 17.20
CA ARG A 47 19.83 15.87 16.11
C ARG A 47 19.27 16.54 14.86
N MET A 48 18.08 16.13 14.41
CA MET A 48 17.46 16.72 13.21
C MET A 48 17.25 18.23 13.32
N PHE A 49 16.78 18.72 14.47
CA PHE A 49 16.63 20.16 14.69
C PHE A 49 17.99 20.87 14.78
N LYS A 50 19.01 20.23 15.37
CA LYS A 50 20.37 20.75 15.41
C LYS A 50 21.00 20.85 14.01
N GLU A 51 20.62 19.97 13.10
CA GLU A 51 21.02 19.95 11.68
C GLU A 51 20.21 20.91 10.80
N GLY A 52 19.31 21.72 11.39
CA GLY A 52 18.59 22.78 10.68
C GLY A 52 17.20 22.39 10.17
N ARG A 53 16.67 21.23 10.55
CA ARG A 53 15.27 20.89 10.28
C ARG A 53 14.34 21.85 11.04
N GLU A 54 13.28 22.33 10.39
CA GLU A 54 12.31 23.22 11.03
C GLU A 54 10.93 22.57 11.25
N SER A 55 10.53 21.61 10.42
CA SER A 55 9.23 20.94 10.56
C SER A 55 9.20 19.96 11.75
N VAL A 56 8.11 19.96 12.51
CA VAL A 56 7.81 18.95 13.56
C VAL A 56 7.01 17.76 13.02
N GLN A 57 6.53 17.84 11.78
CA GLN A 57 5.83 16.75 11.11
C GLN A 57 6.84 15.72 10.62
N ASP A 58 6.43 14.46 10.44
CA ASP A 58 7.29 13.50 9.75
C ASP A 58 7.43 13.92 8.28
N GLU A 59 8.65 13.89 7.74
CA GLU A 59 8.83 14.08 6.29
C GLU A 59 8.10 12.98 5.54
N PRO A 60 7.65 13.23 4.30
CA PRO A 60 7.18 12.18 3.40
C PRO A 60 8.22 11.06 3.40
N ARG A 61 7.83 9.88 3.91
CA ARG A 61 8.72 8.73 3.94
C ARG A 61 8.96 8.34 2.48
N ALA A 62 10.21 8.35 2.04
CA ALA A 62 10.59 7.69 0.80
C ALA A 62 10.39 6.18 1.01
N GLY A 63 9.20 5.69 0.64
CA GLY A 63 8.74 4.33 0.89
C GLY A 63 7.34 4.12 0.31
N ARG A 64 6.89 2.86 0.27
CA ARG A 64 5.60 2.47 -0.34
C ARG A 64 4.45 3.34 0.23
N PRO A 65 3.65 3.99 -0.63
CA PRO A 65 2.47 4.75 -0.18
C PRO A 65 1.54 3.90 0.70
N SER A 66 1.04 4.47 1.80
CA SER A 66 0.10 3.80 2.73
C SER A 66 -1.24 3.44 2.08
N THR A 67 -1.52 3.97 0.88
CA THR A 67 -2.71 3.67 0.09
C THR A 67 -2.69 2.28 -0.53
N SER A 68 -1.57 1.55 -0.45
CA SER A 68 -1.44 0.21 -1.00
C SER A 68 -2.33 -0.84 -0.33
N THR A 69 -2.88 -0.56 0.85
CA THR A 69 -3.77 -1.48 1.59
C THR A 69 -5.24 -1.06 1.52
N ASP A 70 -5.55 0.08 0.92
CA ASP A 70 -6.93 0.54 0.80
C ASP A 70 -7.70 -0.42 -0.12
N VAL A 71 -8.86 -0.89 0.33
CA VAL A 71 -9.69 -1.85 -0.42
C VAL A 71 -9.99 -1.33 -1.83
N ILE A 72 -10.23 -0.02 -1.96
CA ILE A 72 -10.47 0.67 -3.23
C ILE A 72 -9.25 0.55 -4.16
N HIS A 73 -8.05 0.84 -3.67
CA HIS A 73 -6.82 0.76 -4.48
C HIS A 73 -6.48 -0.69 -4.85
N VAL A 74 -6.68 -1.63 -3.94
CA VAL A 74 -6.49 -3.07 -4.21
C VAL A 74 -7.46 -3.55 -5.29
N GLN A 75 -8.72 -3.11 -5.24
CA GLN A 75 -9.71 -3.47 -6.25
C GLN A 75 -9.38 -2.87 -7.62
N LYS A 76 -8.96 -1.59 -7.67
CA LYS A 76 -8.47 -0.96 -8.91
C LYS A 76 -7.34 -1.77 -9.56
N ILE A 77 -6.38 -2.26 -8.76
CA ILE A 77 -5.27 -3.07 -9.28
C ILE A 77 -5.77 -4.43 -9.81
N ARG A 78 -6.67 -5.09 -9.07
CA ARG A 78 -7.24 -6.38 -9.49
C ARG A 78 -7.99 -6.28 -10.82
N ASP A 79 -8.70 -5.18 -11.02
CA ASP A 79 -9.44 -4.93 -12.26
C ASP A 79 -8.52 -4.63 -13.44
N LEU A 80 -7.25 -4.32 -13.22
CA LEU A 80 -6.25 -4.10 -14.26
C LEU A 80 -5.30 -5.27 -14.47
N ALA A 81 -5.26 -6.25 -13.57
CA ALA A 81 -4.35 -7.38 -13.67
C ALA A 81 -5.01 -8.56 -14.41
N PRO A 82 -4.50 -8.99 -15.59
CA PRO A 82 -5.07 -10.11 -16.35
C PRO A 82 -5.21 -11.40 -15.56
N CYS A 83 -4.30 -11.63 -14.61
CA CYS A 83 -4.38 -12.76 -13.70
C CYS A 83 -5.64 -12.70 -12.82
N ASP A 84 -5.95 -11.53 -12.25
CA ASP A 84 -7.03 -11.33 -11.29
C ASP A 84 -8.40 -11.25 -11.97
N PHE A 85 -8.55 -10.43 -13.01
CA PHE A 85 -9.86 -10.24 -13.66
C PHE A 85 -10.23 -11.39 -14.61
N TRP A 86 -9.26 -12.18 -15.09
CA TRP A 86 -9.51 -13.22 -16.09
C TRP A 86 -8.97 -14.60 -15.71
N LEU A 87 -7.65 -14.79 -15.63
CA LEU A 87 -7.03 -16.13 -15.53
C LEU A 87 -7.49 -16.91 -14.29
N PHE A 88 -7.44 -16.28 -13.11
CA PHE A 88 -7.83 -16.95 -11.87
C PHE A 88 -9.31 -17.28 -11.84
N SER A 89 -10.17 -16.53 -12.54
CA SER A 89 -11.58 -16.89 -12.66
C SER A 89 -11.77 -18.19 -13.45
N LYS A 90 -11.00 -18.36 -14.54
CA LYS A 90 -11.01 -19.57 -15.39
C LYS A 90 -10.46 -20.79 -14.64
N LEU A 91 -9.46 -20.61 -13.77
CA LEU A 91 -8.91 -21.70 -12.95
C LEU A 91 -9.75 -22.02 -11.70
N LYS A 92 -10.23 -21.01 -10.98
CA LYS A 92 -10.96 -21.22 -9.72
C LYS A 92 -12.33 -21.84 -9.92
N ARG A 93 -13.03 -21.53 -11.02
CA ARG A 93 -14.35 -22.10 -11.32
C ARG A 93 -14.35 -23.63 -11.36
N PRO A 94 -13.52 -24.31 -12.18
CA PRO A 94 -13.48 -25.77 -12.23
C PRO A 94 -12.91 -26.41 -10.96
N LEU A 95 -12.02 -25.71 -10.23
CA LEU A 95 -11.45 -26.22 -8.98
C LEU A 95 -12.38 -26.04 -7.77
N ARG A 96 -13.37 -25.15 -7.87
CA ARG A 96 -14.27 -24.83 -6.75
C ARG A 96 -15.08 -26.08 -6.37
N GLY A 97 -15.17 -26.35 -5.07
CA GLY A 97 -15.94 -27.46 -4.52
C GLY A 97 -15.29 -28.83 -4.65
N HIS A 98 -14.14 -28.95 -5.33
CA HIS A 98 -13.38 -30.17 -5.40
C HIS A 98 -12.47 -30.30 -4.17
N ARG A 99 -12.47 -31.48 -3.55
CA ARG A 99 -11.48 -31.85 -2.53
C ARG A 99 -10.40 -32.67 -3.21
N PHE A 100 -9.16 -32.29 -2.96
CA PHE A 100 -7.99 -32.97 -3.47
C PHE A 100 -7.25 -33.57 -2.28
N GLU A 101 -6.83 -34.83 -2.41
CA GLU A 101 -6.16 -35.54 -1.32
C GLU A 101 -4.64 -35.30 -1.34
N THR A 102 -4.10 -34.84 -2.47
CA THR A 102 -2.67 -34.59 -2.67
C THR A 102 -2.39 -33.30 -3.44
N ILE A 103 -1.18 -32.77 -3.28
CA ILE A 103 -0.72 -31.57 -4.01
C ILE A 103 -0.55 -31.90 -5.49
N GLU A 104 -0.14 -33.12 -5.81
CA GLU A 104 0.06 -33.64 -7.16
C GLU A 104 -1.24 -33.60 -7.96
N GLU A 105 -2.34 -34.02 -7.35
CA GLU A 105 -3.68 -33.97 -7.95
C GLU A 105 -4.12 -32.54 -8.27
N ILE A 106 -3.85 -31.59 -7.36
CA ILE A 106 -4.14 -30.17 -7.58
C ILE A 106 -3.32 -29.64 -8.77
N LYS A 107 -2.03 -29.96 -8.83
CA LYS A 107 -1.12 -29.53 -9.91
C LYS A 107 -1.55 -30.09 -11.26
N GLU A 108 -1.88 -31.38 -11.32
CA GLU A 108 -2.32 -32.04 -12.54
C GLU A 108 -3.63 -31.44 -13.05
N LYS A 109 -4.64 -31.32 -12.17
CA LYS A 109 -5.93 -30.73 -12.54
C LYS A 109 -5.78 -29.28 -12.99
N THR A 110 -5.04 -28.46 -12.23
CA THR A 110 -4.79 -27.05 -12.59
C THR A 110 -4.06 -26.93 -13.93
N THR A 111 -3.08 -27.79 -14.19
CA THR A 111 -2.33 -27.80 -15.46
C THR A 111 -3.23 -28.21 -16.62
N SER A 112 -4.11 -29.19 -16.42
CA SER A 112 -5.09 -29.62 -17.42
C SER A 112 -6.07 -28.48 -17.76
N GLU A 113 -6.65 -27.81 -16.77
CA GLU A 113 -7.55 -26.66 -16.97
C GLU A 113 -6.83 -25.50 -17.69
N LEU A 114 -5.58 -25.22 -17.33
CA LEU A 114 -4.80 -24.17 -17.97
C LEU A 114 -4.53 -24.46 -19.45
N ARG A 115 -4.20 -25.71 -19.79
CA ARG A 115 -3.96 -26.16 -21.17
C ARG A 115 -5.24 -26.21 -22.00
N ALA A 116 -6.39 -26.37 -21.36
CA ALA A 116 -7.69 -26.38 -22.03
C ALA A 116 -8.15 -24.99 -22.48
N ILE A 117 -7.51 -23.91 -22.00
CA ILE A 117 -7.85 -22.55 -22.41
C ILE A 117 -7.42 -22.33 -23.88
N PRO A 118 -8.36 -21.99 -24.78
CA PRO A 118 -8.02 -21.71 -26.18
C PRO A 118 -7.09 -20.51 -26.34
N THR A 119 -6.24 -20.52 -27.36
CA THR A 119 -5.35 -19.38 -27.66
C THR A 119 -6.14 -18.09 -27.92
N ASP A 120 -7.30 -18.18 -28.57
CA ASP A 120 -8.16 -17.04 -28.86
C ASP A 120 -8.69 -16.36 -27.58
N ASP A 121 -8.94 -17.15 -26.54
CA ASP A 121 -9.36 -16.66 -25.21
C ASP A 121 -8.26 -15.79 -24.57
N TYR A 122 -6.98 -16.14 -24.76
CA TYR A 122 -5.86 -15.30 -24.33
C TYR A 122 -5.80 -14.00 -25.13
N ALA A 123 -5.94 -14.08 -26.46
CA ALA A 123 -5.95 -12.89 -27.31
C ALA A 123 -7.07 -11.91 -26.92
N ALA A 124 -8.29 -12.44 -26.70
CA ALA A 124 -9.42 -11.66 -26.20
C ALA A 124 -9.15 -11.02 -24.83
N CYS A 125 -8.46 -11.73 -23.92
CA CYS A 125 -8.04 -11.16 -22.64
C CYS A 125 -7.10 -9.97 -22.81
N PHE A 126 -6.11 -10.06 -23.72
CA PHE A 126 -5.19 -8.95 -23.98
C PHE A 126 -5.89 -7.74 -24.60
N GLU A 127 -6.87 -7.94 -25.48
CA GLU A 127 -7.68 -6.83 -26.01
C GLU A 127 -8.55 -6.20 -24.91
N ASN A 128 -9.17 -7.01 -24.04
CA ASN A 128 -9.90 -6.49 -22.89
C ASN A 128 -8.98 -5.69 -21.93
N TRP A 129 -7.73 -6.15 -21.77
CA TRP A 129 -6.75 -5.45 -20.95
C TRP A 129 -6.42 -4.05 -21.49
N LYS A 130 -6.26 -3.90 -22.81
CA LYS A 130 -6.08 -2.59 -23.45
C LYS A 130 -7.29 -1.67 -23.19
N LYS A 131 -8.52 -2.18 -23.34
CA LYS A 131 -9.76 -1.42 -23.07
C LYS A 131 -9.82 -0.95 -21.61
N ARG A 132 -9.46 -1.82 -20.67
CA ARG A 132 -9.39 -1.51 -19.23
C ARG A 132 -8.35 -0.43 -18.92
N TRP A 133 -7.20 -0.43 -19.59
CA TRP A 133 -6.21 0.66 -19.47
C TRP A 133 -6.73 1.99 -20.00
N HIS A 134 -7.36 2.02 -21.17
CA HIS A 134 -7.96 3.24 -21.70
C HIS A 134 -9.02 3.81 -20.75
N SER A 135 -9.87 2.95 -20.20
CA SER A 135 -10.87 3.34 -19.19
C SER A 135 -10.21 3.93 -17.94
N CYS A 136 -9.17 3.29 -17.41
CA CYS A 136 -8.42 3.80 -16.25
C CYS A 136 -7.78 5.18 -16.51
N ILE A 137 -7.29 5.43 -17.72
CA ILE A 137 -6.73 6.73 -18.10
C ILE A 137 -7.83 7.78 -18.15
N ALA A 138 -8.96 7.46 -18.80
CA ALA A 138 -10.10 8.37 -18.92
C ALA A 138 -10.70 8.78 -17.57
N THR A 139 -10.68 7.87 -16.58
CA THR A 139 -11.18 8.13 -15.22
C THR A 139 -10.14 8.77 -14.30
N GLY A 140 -8.95 9.14 -14.79
CA GLY A 140 -7.89 9.69 -13.94
C GLY A 140 -7.42 8.71 -12.85
N GLY A 141 -7.59 7.41 -13.07
CA GLY A 141 -7.26 6.36 -12.10
C GLY A 141 -8.41 5.99 -11.16
N ASP A 142 -9.64 6.46 -11.41
CA ASP A 142 -10.83 6.01 -10.68
C ASP A 142 -11.35 4.64 -11.12
N TYR A 143 -12.02 3.97 -10.18
CA TYR A 143 -12.56 2.63 -10.36
C TYR A 143 -13.71 2.68 -11.37
N PHE A 144 -13.80 1.66 -12.23
CA PHE A 144 -14.87 1.53 -13.19
C PHE A 144 -15.46 0.10 -13.11
N GLU A 145 -16.78 -0.02 -13.09
CA GLU A 145 -17.45 -1.32 -13.18
C GLU A 145 -17.42 -1.78 -14.63
N GLY A 146 -16.77 -2.92 -14.87
CA GLY A 146 -16.68 -3.52 -16.20
C GLY A 146 -17.91 -4.37 -16.49
N ASP A 147 -18.95 -3.74 -17.05
CA ASP A 147 -19.90 -4.29 -18.02
C ASP A 147 -20.69 -3.08 -18.60
N ASP A 148 -20.92 -3.03 -19.92
CA ASP A 148 -21.62 -1.96 -20.68
C ASP A 148 -20.86 -0.66 -21.03
N THR A 149 -19.73 -0.77 -21.73
CA THR A 149 -19.38 0.27 -22.73
C THR A 149 -18.96 -0.36 -24.04
N ASN A 150 -19.86 -0.31 -25.03
CA ASN A 150 -19.52 -0.42 -26.43
C ASN A 150 -18.54 0.72 -26.75
N LEU A 151 -17.28 0.37 -26.96
CA LEU A 151 -16.24 1.27 -27.47
C LEU A 151 -16.12 1.08 -28.99
N ASP A 152 -17.25 1.17 -29.67
CA ASP A 152 -17.33 1.33 -31.12
C ASP A 152 -17.96 2.71 -31.41
N GLU A 153 -17.22 3.78 -31.10
CA GLU A 153 -17.26 5.07 -31.79
C GLU A 153 -15.85 5.64 -31.89
#